data_AF-A0A4U9TNI0-F1
#
_entry.id   AF-A0A4U9TNI0-F1
#
_cell.length_a   1.000
_cell.length_b   1.000
_cell.length_c   1.000
_cell.angle_alpha   90.00
_cell.angle_beta   90.00
_cell.angle_gamma   90.00
#
_symmetry.space_group_name_H-M   'P 1'
#
loop_
_entity.id
_entity.type
_entity.pdbx_description
1 polymer ?
#
loop_
_entity_poly.entity_id
_entity_poly.type
_entity_poly.pdbx_seq_one_letter_code
_entity_poly.pdbx_strand_id
1 'polypeptide(L)'
;MAELKLYRHDEPAERQGFKTIMVGPKHPDYAAFCISAGHGIGFNDQKTVEIRDLVNGIAAGDRMWPDFEEGWKVSCVLDAIAASAEQRRWLDINRD
;
A
#
# COMPACT_ATOMS: atom_id res chain seq x y z
N MET A 1 -7.79 9.36 -8.99
CA MET A 1 -8.98 8.54 -8.70
C MET A 1 -8.94 8.22 -7.20
N ALA A 2 -9.89 8.70 -6.41
CA ALA A 2 -9.88 8.62 -4.93
C ALA A 2 -11.06 7.78 -4.43
N GLU A 3 -11.20 6.58 -4.98
CA GLU A 3 -12.28 5.67 -4.63
C GLU A 3 -11.79 4.22 -4.57
N LEU A 4 -12.39 3.46 -3.65
CA LEU A 4 -12.27 2.01 -3.52
C LEU A 4 -13.64 1.37 -3.78
N LYS A 5 -13.69 0.34 -4.61
CA LYS A 5 -14.89 -0.49 -4.78
C LYS A 5 -14.80 -1.69 -3.83
N LEU A 6 -15.63 -1.71 -2.81
CA LEU A 6 -15.71 -2.81 -1.85
C LEU A 6 -16.95 -3.66 -2.13
N TYR A 7 -16.76 -4.94 -2.45
CA TYR A 7 -17.88 -5.88 -2.53
C TYR A 7 -18.28 -6.35 -1.13
N ARG A 8 -19.57 -6.23 -0.79
CA ARG A 8 -20.13 -6.73 0.47
C ARG A 8 -21.09 -7.89 0.23
N HIS A 9 -20.71 -9.07 0.72
CA HIS A 9 -21.53 -10.28 0.68
C HIS A 9 -22.27 -10.57 2.00
N ASP A 10 -21.96 -9.80 3.04
CA ASP A 10 -22.50 -9.92 4.39
C ASP A 10 -23.78 -9.11 4.63
N GLU A 11 -24.31 -8.45 3.59
CA GLU A 11 -25.60 -7.75 3.63
C GLU A 11 -26.75 -8.69 3.21
N PRO A 12 -28.03 -8.37 3.53
CA PRO A 12 -29.19 -9.04 2.94
C PRO A 12 -29.05 -9.16 1.42
N ALA A 13 -29.52 -10.26 0.84
CA ALA A 13 -29.24 -10.64 -0.55
C ALA A 13 -29.55 -9.52 -1.57
N GLU A 14 -30.62 -8.76 -1.34
CA GLU A 14 -31.07 -7.63 -2.16
C GLU A 14 -30.19 -6.37 -2.03
N ARG A 15 -29.26 -6.33 -1.07
CA ARG A 15 -28.34 -5.22 -0.81
C ARG A 15 -26.87 -5.57 -1.05
N GLN A 16 -26.55 -6.85 -1.25
CA GLN A 16 -25.20 -7.29 -1.61
C GLN A 16 -24.72 -6.62 -2.90
N GLY A 17 -23.42 -6.35 -2.99
CA GLY A 17 -22.83 -5.70 -4.16
C GLY A 17 -21.67 -4.77 -3.83
N PHE A 18 -21.20 -4.08 -4.86
CA PHE A 18 -20.13 -3.09 -4.72
C PHE A 18 -20.66 -1.81 -4.07
N LYS A 19 -19.95 -1.35 -3.04
CA LYS A 19 -20.06 -0.01 -2.47
C LYS A 19 -18.85 0.81 -2.90
N THR A 20 -19.07 2.07 -3.21
CA THR A 20 -17.98 3.01 -3.48
C THR A 20 -17.60 3.69 -2.16
N ILE A 21 -16.36 3.52 -1.73
CA ILE A 21 -15.77 4.21 -0.58
C ILE A 21 -14.89 5.32 -1.13
N MET A 22 -15.26 6.57 -0.86
CA MET A 22 -14.45 7.72 -1.26
C MET A 22 -13.32 7.91 -0.26
N VAL A 23 -12.07 8.00 -0.73
CA VAL A 23 -10.94 8.40 0.12
C VAL A 23 -11.21 9.83 0.64
N GLY A 24 -10.87 10.11 1.88
CA GLY A 24 -11.33 11.32 2.58
C GLY A 24 -10.72 11.46 3.96
N PRO A 25 -11.00 12.56 4.69
CA PRO A 25 -10.28 12.95 5.91
C PRO A 25 -10.35 11.96 7.08
N LYS A 26 -11.28 11.00 7.05
CA LYS A 26 -11.37 9.94 8.06
C LYS A 26 -10.41 8.77 7.79
N HIS A 27 -9.82 8.71 6.59
CA HIS A 27 -8.74 7.77 6.29
C HIS A 27 -7.41 8.38 6.78
N PRO A 28 -6.48 7.56 7.32
CA PRO A 28 -5.21 8.04 7.82
C PRO A 28 -4.48 8.92 6.80
N ASP A 29 -3.78 9.94 7.31
CA ASP A 29 -2.91 10.87 6.56
C ASP A 29 -3.58 11.79 5.54
N TYR A 30 -4.77 11.46 5.04
CA TYR A 30 -5.46 12.24 4.01
C TYR A 30 -5.83 13.66 4.45
N ALA A 31 -6.23 13.84 5.72
CA ALA A 31 -6.73 15.11 6.24
C ALA A 31 -5.69 16.26 6.15
N ALA A 32 -4.40 15.93 6.05
CA ALA A 32 -3.33 16.91 5.87
C ALA A 32 -3.31 17.51 4.45
N PHE A 33 -3.95 16.85 3.47
CA PHE A 33 -3.93 17.25 2.05
C PHE A 33 -5.26 17.86 1.59
N CYS A 34 -6.39 17.28 2.01
CA CYS A 34 -7.71 17.75 1.60
C CYS A 34 -8.77 17.48 2.67
N ILE A 35 -9.71 18.43 2.83
CA ILE A 35 -10.84 18.32 3.77
C ILE A 35 -12.07 17.64 3.16
N SER A 36 -12.09 17.43 1.84
CA SER A 36 -13.23 16.87 1.12
C SER A 36 -12.96 15.44 0.67
N ALA A 37 -13.92 14.54 0.88
CA ALA A 37 -13.83 13.19 0.36
C ALA A 37 -13.93 13.17 -1.18
N GLY A 38 -13.33 12.14 -1.79
CA GLY A 38 -13.38 11.88 -3.23
C GLY A 38 -12.43 12.74 -4.07
N HIS A 39 -11.64 13.61 -3.44
CA HIS A 39 -10.59 14.34 -4.14
C HIS A 39 -9.32 13.47 -4.20
N GLY A 40 -8.70 13.41 -5.38
CA GLY A 40 -7.45 12.69 -5.57
C GLY A 40 -6.32 13.29 -4.74
N ILE A 41 -5.47 12.44 -4.18
CA ILE A 41 -4.08 12.81 -3.90
C ILE A 41 -3.21 12.42 -5.09
N GLY A 42 -2.18 13.20 -5.37
CA GLY A 42 -1.20 12.92 -6.42
C GLY A 42 -0.13 11.93 -5.96
N PHE A 43 0.67 11.46 -6.93
CA PHE A 43 1.84 10.61 -6.65
C PHE A 43 2.82 11.29 -5.68
N ASN A 44 3.03 12.61 -5.83
CA ASN A 44 3.94 13.36 -4.96
C ASN A 44 3.44 13.49 -3.51
N ASP A 45 2.13 13.41 -3.29
CA ASP A 45 1.55 13.46 -1.94
C ASP A 45 1.92 12.21 -1.15
N GLN A 46 2.02 11.05 -1.83
CA GLN A 46 2.53 9.82 -1.23
C GLN A 46 3.97 10.00 -0.74
N LYS A 47 4.83 10.69 -1.53
CA LYS A 47 6.20 11.00 -1.11
C LYS A 47 6.27 11.98 0.06
N THR A 48 5.29 12.86 0.19
CA THR A 48 5.19 13.75 1.36
C THR A 48 4.94 12.94 2.63
N VAL A 49 4.05 11.94 2.57
CA VAL A 49 3.81 11.00 3.69
C VAL A 49 5.06 10.19 4.01
N GLU A 50 5.73 9.61 3.00
CA GLU A 50 6.97 8.84 3.21
C GLU A 50 8.08 9.67 3.87
N ILE A 51 8.29 10.92 3.43
CA ILE A 51 9.31 11.82 4.02
C ILE A 51 8.95 12.18 5.46
N ARG A 52 7.67 12.44 5.75
CA ARG A 52 7.22 12.68 7.13
C ARG A 52 7.57 11.50 8.03
N ASP A 53 7.27 10.28 7.59
CA ASP A 53 7.51 9.06 8.37
C ASP A 53 9.01 8.84 8.59
N LEU A 54 9.83 9.07 7.57
CA LEU A 54 11.29 9.02 7.68
C LEU A 54 11.84 10.03 8.69
N VAL A 55 11.44 11.31 8.57
CA VAL A 55 11.97 12.40 9.41
C VAL A 55 11.55 12.20 10.87
N ASN A 56 10.26 11.96 11.11
CA ASN A 56 9.74 11.75 12.46
C ASN A 56 10.34 10.48 13.07
N GLY A 57 10.45 9.44 12.26
CA GLY A 57 11.06 8.18 12.61
C GLY A 57 12.49 8.29 13.10
N ILE A 58 13.35 8.95 12.32
CA ILE A 58 14.75 9.22 12.70
C ILE A 58 14.81 10.04 13.98
N ALA A 59 13.97 11.08 14.10
CA ALA A 59 13.96 11.95 15.27
C ALA A 59 13.51 11.23 16.55
N ALA A 60 12.59 10.29 16.44
CA ALA A 60 12.08 9.48 17.56
C ALA A 60 12.95 8.26 17.88
N GLY A 61 13.84 7.85 16.97
CA GLY A 61 14.56 6.58 17.08
C GLY A 61 13.65 5.36 16.87
N ASP A 62 12.54 5.54 16.15
CA ASP A 62 11.56 4.48 15.90
C ASP A 62 12.07 3.49 14.84
N ARG A 63 11.50 2.28 14.84
CA ARG A 63 11.74 1.31 13.78
C ARG A 63 11.14 1.83 12.46
N MET A 64 11.98 1.92 11.43
CA MET A 64 11.55 2.34 10.09
C MET A 64 10.90 1.21 9.32
N TRP A 65 9.91 1.55 8.50
CA TRP A 65 9.26 0.61 7.60
C TRP A 65 8.92 1.27 6.26
N PRO A 66 9.20 0.61 5.11
CA PRO A 66 10.10 -0.53 5.00
C PRO A 66 11.55 -0.13 5.30
N ASP A 67 12.30 -1.03 5.92
CA ASP A 67 13.75 -0.90 6.10
C ASP A 67 14.51 -1.68 5.00
N PHE A 68 15.84 -1.77 5.14
CA PHE A 68 16.66 -2.49 4.18
C PHE A 68 16.42 -4.01 4.19
N GLU A 69 16.03 -4.60 5.32
CA GLU A 69 15.71 -6.02 5.38
C GLU A 69 14.43 -6.31 4.60
N GLU A 70 13.41 -5.47 4.75
CA GLU A 70 12.19 -5.55 3.94
C GLU A 70 12.47 -5.30 2.45
N GLY A 71 13.36 -4.36 2.11
CA GLY A 71 13.82 -4.15 0.74
C GLY A 71 14.50 -5.37 0.13
N TRP A 72 15.38 -6.03 0.89
CA TRP A 72 16.05 -7.26 0.46
C TRP A 72 15.06 -8.42 0.23
N LYS A 73 14.06 -8.59 1.09
CA LYS A 73 13.01 -9.60 0.91
C LYS A 73 12.27 -9.41 -0.43
N VAL A 74 12.00 -8.16 -0.82
CA VAL A 74 11.41 -7.85 -2.13
C VAL A 74 12.35 -8.25 -3.26
N SER A 75 13.65 -7.95 -3.15
CA SER A 75 14.66 -8.37 -4.14
C SER A 75 14.69 -9.90 -4.32
N CYS A 76 14.66 -10.69 -3.25
CA CYS A 76 14.60 -12.16 -3.34
C CYS A 76 13.40 -12.66 -4.16
N VAL A 77 12.24 -11.99 -4.02
CA VAL A 77 11.05 -12.33 -4.83
C VAL A 77 11.28 -11.97 -6.30
N LEU A 78 11.86 -10.81 -6.59
CA LEU A 78 12.15 -10.38 -7.95
C LEU A 78 13.13 -11.33 -8.65
N ASP A 79 14.16 -11.79 -7.93
CA ASP A 79 15.13 -12.78 -8.43
C ASP A 79 14.45 -14.12 -8.73
N ALA A 80 13.59 -14.60 -7.83
CA ALA A 80 12.83 -15.82 -8.03
C ALA A 80 11.86 -15.72 -9.24
N ILE A 81 11.24 -14.56 -9.46
CA ILE A 81 10.39 -14.30 -10.63
C ILE A 81 11.21 -14.42 -11.92
N ALA A 82 12.38 -13.78 -11.97
CA ALA A 82 13.25 -13.82 -13.14
C ALA A 82 13.70 -15.26 -13.45
N ALA A 83 14.21 -15.98 -12.45
CA ALA A 83 14.64 -17.37 -12.60
C ALA A 83 13.50 -18.32 -12.96
N SER A 84 12.29 -18.10 -12.42
CA SER A 84 11.10 -18.90 -12.74
C SER A 84 10.69 -18.73 -14.20
N ALA A 85 10.80 -17.51 -14.74
CA ALA A 85 10.48 -17.24 -16.14
C ALA A 85 11.41 -17.98 -17.10
N GLU A 86 12.71 -18.02 -16.79
CA GLU A 86 13.71 -18.76 -17.57
C GLU A 86 13.50 -20.27 -17.51
N GLN A 87 13.24 -20.81 -16.31
CA GLN A 87 13.11 -22.26 -16.09
C GLN A 87 11.71 -22.81 -16.40
N ARG A 88 10.73 -21.93 -16.64
CA ARG A 88 9.33 -22.26 -16.93
C ARG A 88 8.70 -23.19 -15.89
N ARG A 89 9.07 -23.03 -14.63
CA ARG A 89 8.54 -23.80 -13.50
C ARG A 89 8.47 -22.94 -12.26
N TRP A 90 7.62 -23.34 -11.32
CA TRP A 90 7.59 -22.76 -9.99
C TRP A 90 8.93 -22.96 -9.28
N LEU A 91 9.38 -21.90 -8.61
CA LEU A 91 10.56 -21.87 -7.75
C LEU A 91 10.15 -21.42 -6.35
N ASP A 92 10.80 -21.98 -5.35
CA ASP A 92 10.73 -21.44 -3.99
C ASP A 92 11.54 -20.15 -3.90
N ILE A 93 11.10 -19.23 -3.05
CA ILE A 93 11.82 -17.98 -2.78
C ILE A 93 12.93 -18.31 -1.79
N ASN A 94 14.19 -18.25 -2.22
CA ASN A 94 15.32 -18.43 -1.33
C ASN A 94 15.53 -17.17 -0.46
N ARG A 95 15.70 -17.39 0.85
CA ARG A 95 15.90 -16.35 1.89
C ARG A 95 17.12 -16.65 2.77
N ASP A 96 17.99 -17.55 2.33
CA ASP A 96 19.27 -17.87 2.97
C ASP A 96 20.39 -16.96 2.45
#